data_AF-A0A5M8Q5G7-F1
#
_entry.id   AF-A0A5M8Q5G7-F1
#
_cell.length_a   1.000
_cell.length_b   1.000
_cell.length_c   1.000
_cell.angle_alpha   90.00
_cell.angle_beta   90.00
_cell.angle_gamma   90.00
#
_symmetry.space_group_name_H-M   'P 1'
#
loop_
_entity.id
_entity.type
_entity.pdbx_description
1 polymer ?
#
loop_
_entity_poly.entity_id
_entity_poly.type
_entity_poly.pdbx_seq_one_letter_code
_entity_poly.pdbx_strand_id
1 'polypeptide(L)'
;MNKLVILTIYILTCFSITGCSSNYLDYKEHIETTGQYNYAFYMDSWGIGDQGYYVLQLEKDTNPKDVYVEINMDGINPKQREWMDNRTILFNYAEAGYHYQNPNIKLIDNRFLVFSRGGYYYGLYDLKTQKDTFNIGSPWNEFIEKSGYYYEKINREKEEKEYTIWVEKNIHDNIKKYIQFNK
;
A
#
# COMPACT_ATOMS: atom_id res chain seq x y z
N MET A 1 4.47 -32.81 -46.13
CA MET A 1 4.55 -31.94 -44.93
C MET A 1 3.70 -32.57 -43.84
N ASN A 2 4.32 -33.03 -42.74
CA ASN A 2 3.65 -33.87 -41.74
C ASN A 2 2.56 -33.08 -41.00
N LYS A 3 1.32 -33.59 -40.97
CA LYS A 3 0.18 -32.98 -40.26
C LYS A 3 0.50 -32.71 -38.77
N LEU A 4 1.44 -33.46 -38.20
CA LEU A 4 1.95 -33.26 -36.84
C LEU A 4 2.68 -31.92 -36.66
N VAL A 5 3.46 -31.48 -37.66
CA VAL A 5 4.25 -30.23 -37.59
C VAL A 5 3.33 -28.99 -37.67
N ILE A 6 2.24 -29.08 -38.43
CA ILE A 6 1.25 -27.99 -38.55
C ILE A 6 0.47 -27.81 -37.24
N LEU A 7 0.18 -28.91 -36.52
CA LEU A 7 -0.52 -28.86 -35.24
C LEU A 7 0.35 -28.27 -34.11
N THR A 8 1.66 -28.58 -34.10
CA THR A 8 2.60 -28.02 -33.11
C THR A 8 2.79 -26.51 -33.29
N ILE A 9 2.78 -26.01 -34.54
CA ILE A 9 2.88 -24.58 -34.82
C ILE A 9 1.63 -23.82 -34.35
N TYR A 10 0.43 -24.40 -34.51
CA TYR A 10 -0.82 -23.77 -34.05
C TYR A 10 -0.93 -23.65 -32.52
N ILE A 11 -0.44 -24.64 -31.77
CA ILE A 11 -0.47 -24.62 -30.29
C ILE A 11 0.54 -23.61 -29.73
N LEU A 12 1.68 -23.39 -30.39
CA LEU A 12 2.67 -22.38 -29.98
C LEU A 12 2.24 -20.94 -30.32
N THR A 13 1.44 -20.72 -31.37
CA THR A 13 0.94 -19.37 -31.71
C THR A 13 -0.23 -18.89 -30.85
N CYS A 14 -0.95 -19.77 -30.16
CA CYS A 14 -2.03 -19.35 -29.25
C CYS A 14 -1.54 -18.74 -27.92
N PHE A 15 -0.26 -18.89 -27.59
CA PHE A 15 0.38 -18.20 -26.46
C PHE A 15 1.10 -16.90 -26.85
N SER A 16 0.94 -16.46 -28.10
CA SER A 16 1.51 -15.21 -28.57
C SER A 16 0.68 -14.01 -28.09
N ILE A 17 1.04 -13.50 -26.91
CA ILE A 17 1.06 -12.06 -26.61
C ILE A 17 -0.33 -11.38 -26.60
N THR A 18 -1.20 -11.79 -25.68
CA THR A 18 -1.99 -10.76 -24.97
C THR A 18 -1.17 -10.41 -23.74
N GLY A 19 -0.57 -9.21 -23.70
CA GLY A 19 0.02 -8.70 -22.48
C GLY A 19 -1.04 -8.82 -21.38
N CYS A 20 -0.77 -9.62 -20.35
CA CYS A 20 -1.71 -9.83 -19.27
C CYS A 20 -1.77 -8.51 -18.49
N SER A 21 -2.80 -7.70 -18.74
CA SER A 21 -3.07 -6.55 -17.91
C SER A 21 -3.90 -6.96 -16.70
N SER A 22 -3.56 -6.42 -15.54
CA SER A 22 -4.28 -6.67 -14.28
C SER A 22 -4.62 -5.35 -13.60
N ASN A 23 -5.56 -5.39 -12.66
CA ASN A 23 -5.79 -4.24 -11.80
C ASN A 23 -4.63 -4.14 -10.81
N TYR A 24 -3.92 -3.02 -10.80
CA TYR A 24 -2.86 -2.73 -9.85
C TYR A 24 -3.38 -2.61 -8.43
N LEU A 25 -4.57 -2.05 -8.24
CA LEU A 25 -5.15 -1.79 -6.92
C LEU A 25 -6.16 -2.88 -6.54
N ASP A 26 -5.80 -3.70 -5.57
CA ASP A 26 -6.67 -4.72 -4.98
C ASP A 26 -7.43 -4.12 -3.78
N TYR A 27 -8.73 -3.90 -3.96
CA TYR A 27 -9.62 -3.31 -2.96
C TYR A 27 -9.72 -4.19 -1.70
N LYS A 28 -9.63 -3.57 -0.52
CA LYS A 28 -9.79 -4.25 0.78
C LYS A 28 -10.97 -3.76 1.57
N GLU A 29 -11.04 -2.45 1.84
CA GLU A 29 -12.13 -1.85 2.59
C GLU A 29 -12.24 -0.35 2.29
N HIS A 30 -13.27 0.30 2.83
CA HIS A 30 -13.36 1.76 2.82
C HIS A 30 -14.14 2.26 4.04
N ILE A 31 -13.96 3.55 4.31
CA ILE A 31 -14.70 4.30 5.32
C ILE A 31 -15.55 5.34 4.60
N GLU A 32 -16.86 5.23 4.80
CA GLU A 32 -17.81 6.27 4.44
C GLU A 32 -17.79 7.38 5.48
N THR A 33 -17.72 8.63 5.02
CA THR A 33 -17.85 9.81 5.89
C THR A 33 -19.11 10.61 5.55
N THR A 34 -19.42 11.66 6.31
CA THR A 34 -20.45 12.64 5.93
C THR A 34 -19.92 13.76 5.04
N GLY A 35 -18.60 13.84 4.85
CA GLY A 35 -17.94 14.88 4.06
C GLY A 35 -18.00 14.64 2.55
N GLN A 36 -17.13 15.32 1.80
CA GLN A 36 -17.08 15.22 0.32
C GLN A 36 -16.43 13.92 -0.19
N TYR A 37 -15.77 13.17 0.68
CA TYR A 37 -14.95 12.03 0.27
C TYR A 37 -15.25 10.76 1.06
N ASN A 38 -15.03 9.62 0.41
CA ASN A 38 -14.81 8.31 1.01
C ASN A 38 -13.31 8.05 1.08
N TYR A 39 -12.88 7.18 2.00
CA TYR A 39 -11.49 6.79 2.12
C TYR A 39 -11.36 5.29 1.91
N ALA A 40 -10.67 4.87 0.86
CA ALA A 40 -10.61 3.48 0.45
C ALA A 40 -9.19 2.93 0.56
N PHE A 41 -9.07 1.72 1.08
CA PHE A 41 -7.82 1.02 1.29
C PHE A 41 -7.63 -0.05 0.22
N TYR A 42 -6.46 -0.01 -0.42
CA TYR A 42 -6.03 -0.93 -1.46
C TYR A 42 -4.64 -1.49 -1.14
N MET A 43 -4.38 -2.67 -1.67
CA MET A 43 -3.05 -3.29 -1.72
C MET A 43 -2.61 -3.39 -3.18
N ASP A 44 -1.32 -3.28 -3.49
CA ASP A 44 -0.88 -3.54 -4.87
C ASP A 44 -0.97 -5.03 -5.24
N SER A 45 -1.31 -5.35 -6.49
CA SER A 45 -1.42 -6.75 -6.92
C SER A 45 -0.09 -7.39 -7.31
N TRP A 46 1.01 -6.64 -7.29
CA TRP A 46 2.35 -7.08 -7.72
C TRP A 46 3.35 -7.36 -6.59
N GLY A 47 3.06 -6.95 -5.36
CA GLY A 47 3.99 -7.04 -4.23
C GLY A 47 4.15 -8.43 -3.62
N ILE A 48 4.75 -9.40 -4.34
CA ILE A 48 5.17 -10.66 -3.72
C ILE A 48 6.46 -10.40 -2.91
N GLY A 49 6.31 -10.22 -1.61
CA GLY A 49 7.42 -9.97 -0.67
C GLY A 49 7.50 -8.50 -0.24
N ASP A 50 7.12 -7.60 -1.14
CA ASP A 50 7.15 -6.17 -0.90
C ASP A 50 5.81 -5.53 -1.29
N GLN A 51 4.87 -5.59 -0.36
CA GLN A 51 3.49 -5.18 -0.59
C GLN A 51 3.32 -3.66 -0.40
N GLY A 52 2.76 -2.97 -1.38
CA GLY A 52 2.30 -1.59 -1.26
C GLY A 52 0.89 -1.50 -0.69
N TYR A 53 0.68 -0.51 0.18
CA TYR A 53 -0.57 -0.19 0.85
C TYR A 53 -0.94 1.25 0.52
N TYR A 54 -2.13 1.43 -0.05
CA TYR A 54 -2.61 2.72 -0.52
C TYR A 54 -3.92 3.07 0.17
N VAL A 55 -4.00 4.27 0.72
CA VAL A 55 -5.26 4.86 1.15
C VAL A 55 -5.59 6.02 0.22
N LEU A 56 -6.66 5.85 -0.56
CA LEU A 56 -7.12 6.82 -1.53
C LEU A 56 -8.28 7.62 -0.95
N GLN A 57 -8.24 8.93 -1.15
CA GLN A 57 -9.39 9.82 -0.99
C GLN A 57 -10.18 9.81 -2.30
N LEU A 58 -11.43 9.35 -2.24
CA LEU A 58 -12.31 9.20 -3.39
C LEU A 58 -13.55 10.08 -3.24
N GLU A 59 -14.00 10.67 -4.33
CA GLU A 59 -15.25 11.41 -4.41
C GLU A 59 -16.45 10.51 -4.06
N LYS A 60 -17.55 11.08 -3.52
CA LYS A 60 -18.70 10.30 -3.02
C LYS A 60 -19.40 9.44 -4.06
N ASP A 61 -19.37 9.87 -5.32
CA ASP A 61 -19.97 9.17 -6.45
C ASP A 61 -19.06 8.08 -7.03
N THR A 62 -17.80 8.00 -6.58
CA THR A 62 -16.87 6.94 -6.97
C THR A 62 -17.08 5.71 -6.10
N ASN A 63 -17.47 4.58 -6.70
CA ASN A 63 -17.52 3.29 -6.01
C ASN A 63 -16.08 2.74 -5.84
N PRO A 64 -15.58 2.57 -4.60
CA PRO A 64 -14.22 2.09 -4.36
C PRO A 64 -13.90 0.73 -4.98
N LYS A 65 -14.90 -0.14 -5.12
CA LYS A 65 -14.72 -1.49 -5.69
C LYS A 65 -14.52 -1.51 -7.20
N ASP A 66 -14.91 -0.42 -7.87
CA ASP A 66 -14.84 -0.29 -9.33
C ASP A 66 -13.58 0.47 -9.79
N VAL A 67 -12.75 0.94 -8.84
CA VAL A 67 -11.48 1.59 -9.15
C VAL A 67 -10.54 0.60 -9.85
N TYR A 68 -10.14 0.97 -11.07
CA TYR A 68 -9.27 0.16 -11.92
C TYR A 68 -8.06 0.96 -12.40
N VAL A 69 -6.87 0.49 -12.04
CA VAL A 69 -5.59 1.03 -12.49
C VAL A 69 -4.90 -0.08 -13.26
N GLU A 70 -4.69 0.10 -14.55
CA GLU A 70 -4.08 -0.93 -15.38
C GLU A 70 -2.58 -1.02 -15.08
N ILE A 71 -2.09 -2.22 -14.83
CA ILE A 71 -0.66 -2.53 -14.85
C ILE A 71 -0.38 -3.62 -15.88
N ASN A 72 0.69 -3.44 -16.64
CA ASN A 72 1.22 -4.41 -17.57
C ASN A 72 2.77 -4.45 -17.45
N MET A 73 3.45 -5.12 -18.38
CA MET A 73 4.92 -5.24 -18.37
C MET A 73 5.65 -3.90 -18.48
N ASP A 74 5.01 -2.87 -19.04
CA ASP A 74 5.55 -1.51 -19.15
C ASP A 74 5.22 -0.64 -17.92
N GLY A 75 4.55 -1.22 -16.92
CA GLY A 75 4.13 -0.56 -15.69
C GLY A 75 2.71 0.01 -15.77
N ILE A 76 2.44 1.00 -14.91
CA ILE A 76 1.15 1.70 -14.86
C ILE A 76 1.14 2.82 -15.89
N ASN A 77 0.04 2.97 -16.63
CA ASN A 77 -0.15 4.09 -17.54
C ASN A 77 0.07 5.44 -16.81
N PRO A 78 0.86 6.38 -17.35
CA PRO A 78 1.17 7.65 -16.67
C PRO A 78 -0.05 8.45 -16.21
N LYS A 79 -1.15 8.46 -16.98
CA LYS A 79 -2.38 9.17 -16.59
C LYS A 79 -3.09 8.50 -15.41
N GLN A 80 -3.11 7.16 -15.39
CA GLN A 80 -3.68 6.43 -14.26
C GLN A 80 -2.78 6.53 -13.03
N ARG A 81 -1.46 6.56 -13.22
CA ARG A 81 -0.49 6.82 -12.17
C ARG A 81 -0.71 8.19 -11.55
N GLU A 82 -0.81 9.24 -12.37
CA GLU A 82 -1.12 10.60 -11.90
C GLU A 82 -2.48 10.67 -11.19
N TRP A 83 -3.51 10.01 -11.73
CA TRP A 83 -4.83 9.93 -11.09
C TRP A 83 -4.77 9.31 -9.69
N MET A 84 -3.99 8.22 -9.55
CA MET A 84 -3.77 7.51 -8.30
C MET A 84 -2.95 8.35 -7.31
N ASP A 85 -1.83 8.93 -7.76
CA ASP A 85 -0.95 9.75 -6.94
C ASP A 85 -1.70 10.97 -6.38
N ASN A 86 -2.53 11.63 -7.18
CA ASN A 86 -3.34 12.78 -6.75
C ASN A 86 -4.43 12.43 -5.72
N ARG A 87 -4.79 11.15 -5.58
CA ARG A 87 -5.80 10.67 -4.62
C ARG A 87 -5.19 9.95 -3.43
N THR A 88 -3.92 9.57 -3.50
CA THR A 88 -3.25 8.85 -2.42
C THR A 88 -2.94 9.81 -1.28
N ILE A 89 -3.57 9.58 -0.13
CA ILE A 89 -3.37 10.40 1.09
C ILE A 89 -2.48 9.71 2.11
N LEU A 90 -2.38 8.38 2.07
CA LEU A 90 -1.40 7.61 2.83
C LEU A 90 -0.86 6.50 1.92
N PHE A 91 0.46 6.32 1.95
CA PHE A 91 1.16 5.28 1.24
C PHE A 91 2.21 4.63 2.13
N ASN A 92 2.27 3.31 2.09
CA ASN A 92 3.28 2.53 2.80
C ASN A 92 3.68 1.30 1.99
N TYR A 93 4.94 0.91 2.05
CA TYR A 93 5.48 -0.27 1.38
C TYR A 93 6.21 -1.17 2.38
N ALA A 94 5.92 -2.47 2.36
CA ALA A 94 6.51 -3.45 3.29
C ALA A 94 7.79 -4.10 2.73
N GLU A 95 8.81 -3.31 2.43
CA GLU A 95 10.07 -3.68 1.76
C GLU A 95 10.87 -4.85 2.36
N ALA A 96 10.72 -5.13 3.66
CA ALA A 96 11.44 -6.22 4.32
C ALA A 96 10.53 -7.40 4.74
N GLY A 97 9.25 -7.36 4.34
CA GLY A 97 8.27 -8.40 4.67
C GLY A 97 7.89 -8.48 6.16
N TYR A 98 8.15 -7.44 6.96
CA TYR A 98 7.74 -7.37 8.37
C TYR A 98 6.37 -6.71 8.53
N HIS A 99 5.59 -7.11 9.55
CA HIS A 99 4.29 -6.53 9.93
C HIS A 99 3.24 -6.48 8.79
N TYR A 100 3.11 -7.55 8.00
CA TYR A 100 2.13 -7.63 6.89
C TYR A 100 0.72 -8.05 7.35
N GLN A 101 0.56 -8.47 8.60
CA GLN A 101 -0.67 -9.09 9.07
C GLN A 101 -1.78 -8.07 9.30
N ASN A 102 -3.03 -8.42 8.98
CA ASN A 102 -4.25 -7.65 9.28
C ASN A 102 -4.18 -6.14 8.91
N PRO A 103 -3.76 -5.78 7.69
CA PRO A 103 -3.73 -4.38 7.28
C PRO A 103 -5.16 -3.83 7.23
N ASN A 104 -5.37 -2.64 7.78
CA ASN A 104 -6.67 -1.99 7.80
C ASN A 104 -6.58 -0.47 7.94
N ILE A 105 -7.71 0.21 7.69
CA ILE A 105 -7.92 1.61 8.02
C ILE A 105 -9.02 1.78 9.08
N LYS A 106 -8.86 2.80 9.92
CA LYS A 106 -9.85 3.15 10.94
C LYS A 106 -10.01 4.66 11.07
N LEU A 107 -11.24 5.12 11.25
CA LEU A 107 -11.56 6.49 11.62
C LEU A 107 -11.74 6.58 13.13
N ILE A 108 -10.89 7.36 13.79
CA ILE A 108 -10.93 7.61 15.23
C ILE A 108 -11.50 9.00 15.47
N ASP A 109 -12.47 9.10 16.38
CA ASP A 109 -13.15 10.34 16.78
C ASP A 109 -13.69 11.16 15.59
N ASN A 110 -14.16 10.48 14.55
CA ASN A 110 -14.66 11.09 13.30
C ASN A 110 -13.68 12.08 12.63
N ARG A 111 -12.37 11.95 12.90
CA ARG A 111 -11.36 12.91 12.44
C ARG A 111 -10.05 12.28 12.00
N PHE A 112 -9.55 11.30 12.74
CA PHE A 112 -8.22 10.76 12.53
C PHE A 112 -8.33 9.47 11.73
N LEU A 113 -7.99 9.53 10.44
CA LEU A 113 -7.92 8.34 9.60
C LEU A 113 -6.55 7.70 9.76
N VAL A 114 -6.54 6.49 10.32
CA VAL A 114 -5.32 5.76 10.66
C VAL A 114 -5.21 4.53 9.78
N PHE A 115 -4.06 4.35 9.14
CA PHE A 115 -3.66 3.11 8.51
C PHE A 115 -2.83 2.26 9.49
N SER A 116 -3.15 0.97 9.57
CA SER A 116 -2.53 0.02 10.50
C SER A 116 -2.15 -1.28 9.80
N ARG A 117 -1.09 -1.94 10.26
CA ARG A 117 -0.70 -3.31 9.90
C ARG A 117 0.21 -3.92 10.97
N GLY A 118 0.19 -5.24 11.10
CA GLY A 118 0.96 -5.99 12.11
C GLY A 118 0.67 -5.58 13.57
N GLY A 119 -0.49 -4.97 13.84
CA GLY A 119 -0.84 -4.44 15.17
C GLY A 119 -0.32 -3.01 15.46
N TYR A 120 0.38 -2.38 14.51
CA TYR A 120 0.94 -1.04 14.65
C TYR A 120 0.25 -0.03 13.73
N TYR A 121 0.33 1.24 14.11
CA TYR A 121 -0.11 2.37 13.27
C TYR A 121 1.06 2.76 12.37
N TYR A 122 0.76 2.95 11.09
CA TYR A 122 1.74 3.24 10.05
C TYR A 122 1.48 4.54 9.30
N GLY A 123 0.23 5.01 9.31
CA GLY A 123 -0.12 6.28 8.70
C GLY A 123 -1.24 6.98 9.46
N LEU A 124 -1.23 8.30 9.44
CA LEU A 124 -2.29 9.15 10.00
C LEU A 124 -2.57 10.31 9.05
N TYR A 125 -3.82 10.41 8.62
CA TYR A 125 -4.38 11.57 7.93
C TYR A 125 -5.39 12.26 8.86
N ASP A 126 -5.17 13.55 9.14
CA ASP A 126 -6.08 14.35 9.95
C ASP A 126 -7.08 15.07 9.05
N LEU A 127 -8.35 14.62 9.08
CA LEU A 127 -9.42 15.18 8.25
C LEU A 127 -9.70 16.65 8.54
N LYS A 128 -9.37 17.14 9.75
CA LYS A 128 -9.58 18.55 10.12
C LYS A 128 -8.58 19.47 9.43
N THR A 129 -7.32 19.04 9.35
CA THR A 129 -6.24 19.83 8.75
C THR A 129 -5.97 19.46 7.30
N GLN A 130 -6.57 18.37 6.82
CA GLN A 130 -6.38 17.79 5.49
C GLN A 130 -4.92 17.48 5.16
N LYS A 131 -4.18 16.98 6.16
CA LYS A 131 -2.76 16.66 6.05
C LYS A 131 -2.45 15.23 6.46
N ASP A 132 -1.54 14.62 5.71
CA ASP A 132 -0.88 13.36 6.01
C ASP A 132 0.18 13.60 7.10
N THR A 133 -0.30 13.67 8.34
CA THR A 133 0.52 14.06 9.50
C THR A 133 1.64 13.04 9.76
N PHE A 134 1.39 11.76 9.49
CA PHE A 134 2.40 10.70 9.50
C PHE A 134 2.21 9.83 8.27
N ASN A 135 3.17 9.82 7.36
CA ASN A 135 3.07 9.11 6.07
C ASN A 135 4.46 8.72 5.55
N ILE A 136 5.05 7.69 6.16
CA ILE A 136 6.37 7.19 5.76
C ILE A 136 6.18 6.12 4.68
N GLY A 137 6.66 6.41 3.47
CA GLY A 137 6.55 5.53 2.31
C GLY A 137 7.24 4.19 2.49
N SER A 138 8.52 4.17 2.89
CA SER A 138 9.24 2.94 3.29
C SER A 138 9.78 3.07 4.72
N PRO A 139 9.05 2.56 5.72
CA PRO A 139 9.51 2.59 7.10
C PRO A 139 10.75 1.75 7.34
N TRP A 140 10.95 0.66 6.59
CA TRP A 140 12.15 -0.15 6.73
C TRP A 140 13.37 0.62 6.24
N ASN A 141 13.30 1.29 5.07
CA ASN A 141 14.40 2.13 4.61
C ASN A 141 14.72 3.26 5.61
N GLU A 142 13.69 3.92 6.15
CA GLU A 142 13.88 4.97 7.16
C GLU A 142 14.49 4.43 8.47
N PHE A 143 14.10 3.22 8.88
CA PHE A 143 14.74 2.53 10.00
C PHE A 143 16.23 2.33 9.76
N ILE A 144 16.63 1.78 8.59
CA ILE A 144 18.04 1.55 8.26
C ILE A 144 18.82 2.86 8.28
N GLU A 145 18.30 3.91 7.64
CA GLU A 145 18.95 5.22 7.56
C GLU A 145 19.12 5.88 8.93
N LYS A 146 18.09 5.81 9.81
CA LYS A 146 18.07 6.56 11.07
C LYS A 146 18.62 5.81 12.27
N SER A 147 18.56 4.48 12.28
CA SER A 147 19.06 3.67 13.40
C SER A 147 20.57 3.43 13.34
N GLY A 148 21.17 3.59 12.14
CA GLY A 148 22.55 3.16 11.90
C GLY A 148 22.69 1.63 11.93
N TYR A 149 21.59 0.88 11.83
CA TYR A 149 21.62 -0.57 11.71
C TYR A 149 22.37 -0.95 10.44
N TYR A 150 23.57 -1.51 10.63
CA TYR A 150 24.35 -2.04 9.53
C TYR A 150 23.83 -3.44 9.20
N TYR A 151 23.54 -3.68 7.92
CA TYR A 151 22.90 -4.91 7.45
C TYR A 151 23.78 -6.14 7.73
N GLU A 152 23.57 -6.76 8.89
CA GLU A 152 24.09 -8.09 9.18
C GLU A 152 23.16 -9.09 8.48
N LYS A 153 23.41 -9.38 7.19
CA LYS A 153 22.68 -10.32 6.29
C LYS A 153 22.19 -11.63 6.91
N ILE A 154 22.71 -12.00 8.08
CA ILE A 154 22.64 -13.32 8.67
C ILE A 154 21.64 -13.37 9.85
N ASN A 155 21.19 -12.24 10.42
CA ASN A 155 20.31 -12.27 11.59
C ASN A 155 18.97 -11.52 11.40
N ARG A 156 18.03 -12.18 10.71
CA ARG A 156 16.67 -11.66 10.46
C ARG A 156 15.85 -11.48 11.74
N GLU A 157 16.01 -12.35 12.74
CA GLU A 157 15.29 -12.23 14.01
C GLU A 157 15.69 -10.95 14.77
N LYS A 158 16.98 -10.63 14.78
CA LYS A 158 17.50 -9.38 15.36
C LYS A 158 16.99 -8.17 14.57
N GLU A 159 17.03 -8.23 13.24
CA GLU A 159 16.49 -7.14 12.39
C GLU A 159 15.01 -6.91 12.65
N GLU A 160 14.19 -7.96 12.67
CA GLU A 160 12.76 -7.87 12.95
C GLU A 160 12.52 -7.21 14.31
N LYS A 161 13.21 -7.66 15.36
CA LYS A 161 13.06 -7.09 16.71
C LYS A 161 13.45 -5.60 16.77
N GLU A 162 14.59 -5.23 16.20
CA GLU A 162 15.05 -3.83 16.20
C GLU A 162 14.11 -2.94 15.37
N TYR A 163 13.66 -3.44 14.22
CA TYR A 163 12.67 -2.76 13.39
C TYR A 163 11.33 -2.60 14.12
N THR A 164 10.84 -3.62 14.82
CA THR A 164 9.62 -3.54 15.62
C THR A 164 9.72 -2.47 16.71
N ILE A 165 10.82 -2.44 17.46
CA ILE A 165 11.07 -1.40 18.48
C ILE A 165 11.11 -0.01 17.84
N TRP A 166 11.73 0.11 16.68
CA TRP A 166 11.81 1.39 15.97
C TRP A 166 10.44 1.85 15.49
N VAL A 167 9.62 0.97 14.89
CA VAL A 167 8.25 1.28 14.45
C VAL A 167 7.39 1.72 15.62
N GLU A 168 7.45 1.01 16.75
CA GLU A 168 6.69 1.34 17.95
C GLU A 168 7.01 2.77 18.42
N LYS A 169 8.29 3.08 18.58
CA LYS A 169 8.75 4.37 19.13
C LYS A 169 8.58 5.55 18.15
N ASN A 170 8.87 5.35 16.87
CA ASN A 170 9.00 6.44 15.90
C ASN A 170 7.73 6.69 15.08
N ILE A 171 6.86 5.68 14.95
CA ILE A 171 5.65 5.81 14.14
C ILE A 171 4.42 5.64 15.04
N HIS A 172 4.26 4.45 15.62
CA HIS A 172 3.03 4.08 16.31
C HIS A 172 2.71 4.98 17.51
N ASP A 173 3.68 5.15 18.42
CA ASP A 173 3.53 5.99 19.60
C ASP A 173 3.37 7.47 19.26
N ASN A 174 4.03 7.93 18.20
CA ASN A 174 3.91 9.32 17.77
C ASN A 174 2.52 9.61 17.20
N ILE A 175 1.95 8.68 16.43
CA ILE A 175 0.54 8.76 16.00
C ILE A 175 -0.40 8.76 17.20
N LYS A 176 -0.22 7.83 18.16
CA LYS A 176 -1.03 7.77 19.39
C LYS A 176 -0.98 9.09 20.17
N LYS A 177 0.21 9.64 20.41
CA LYS A 177 0.42 10.92 21.10
C LYS A 177 -0.23 12.07 20.35
N TYR A 178 -0.10 12.13 19.03
CA TYR A 178 -0.72 13.17 18.22
C TYR A 178 -2.24 13.12 18.34
N ILE A 179 -2.85 11.94 18.22
CA ILE A 179 -4.29 11.76 18.40
C ILE A 179 -4.69 12.23 19.81
N GLN A 180 -4.01 11.76 20.85
CA GLN A 180 -4.33 12.13 22.23
C GLN A 180 -4.22 13.64 22.50
N PHE A 181 -3.20 14.30 21.95
CA PHE A 181 -2.98 15.74 22.13
C PHE A 181 -4.00 16.60 21.37
N ASN A 182 -4.53 16.09 20.25
CA ASN A 182 -5.42 16.83 19.36
C ASN A 182 -6.91 16.42 19.47
N LYS A 183 -7.27 15.51 20.38
CA LYS A 183 -8.67 15.24 20.76
C LYS A 183 -9.28 16.48 21.41
#